data_AF-A0A0R1S7L3-F1
#
_entry.id   AF-A0A0R1S7L3-F1
#
_cell.length_a   1.000
_cell.length_b   1.000
_cell.length_c   1.000
_cell.angle_alpha   90.00
_cell.angle_beta   90.00
_cell.angle_gamma   90.00
#
_symmetry.space_group_name_H-M   'P 1'
#
loop_
_entity.id
_entity.type
_entity.pdbx_description
1 polymer ?
#
loop_
_entity_poly.entity_id
_entity_poly.type
_entity_poly.pdbx_seq_one_letter_code
_entity_poly.pdbx_strand_id
1 'polypeptide(L)'
;MIVYPSIDKLLENVNSRYSLAVLASKRAHEIEAGDMKMLSEYQSPKSVGMAMEEIAAGNVIIDPDSLMLEKDAEKMDKLAQKDGE
;
A
#
# COMPACT_ATOMS: atom_id res chain seq x y z
N MET A 1 -0.65 -22.95 -1.07
CA MET A 1 -0.54 -21.51 -0.80
C MET A 1 -1.77 -20.87 -1.40
N ILE A 2 -2.74 -20.50 -0.57
CA ILE A 2 -3.98 -19.87 -1.03
C ILE A 2 -3.69 -18.36 -0.99
N VAL A 3 -3.65 -17.74 -2.17
CA VAL A 3 -3.59 -16.28 -2.28
C VAL A 3 -5.03 -15.81 -2.27
N TYR A 4 -5.44 -15.18 -1.17
CA TYR A 4 -6.74 -14.55 -1.05
C TYR A 4 -6.50 -13.05 -0.89
N PRO A 5 -7.22 -12.20 -1.64
CA PRO A 5 -8.20 -12.48 -2.70
C PRO A 5 -7.58 -12.85 -4.06
N SER A 6 -8.42 -13.22 -5.04
CA SER A 6 -8.00 -13.54 -6.40
C SER A 6 -7.35 -12.34 -7.11
N ILE A 7 -6.34 -12.60 -7.94
CA ILE A 7 -5.62 -11.55 -8.69
C ILE A 7 -6.56 -10.73 -9.57
N ASP A 8 -7.55 -11.35 -10.22
CA ASP A 8 -8.51 -10.63 -11.05
C ASP A 8 -9.26 -9.53 -10.28
N LYS A 9 -9.72 -9.81 -9.05
CA LYS A 9 -10.35 -8.80 -8.18
C LYS A 9 -9.42 -7.65 -7.84
N LEU A 10 -8.13 -7.95 -7.64
CA LEU A 10 -7.13 -6.92 -7.35
C LEU A 10 -6.87 -6.03 -8.58
N LEU A 11 -6.93 -6.61 -9.77
CA LEU A 11 -6.73 -5.89 -11.03
C LEU A 11 -7.92 -5.01 -11.43
N GLU A 12 -9.11 -5.26 -10.86
CA GLU A 12 -10.26 -4.35 -10.99
C GLU A 12 -9.99 -3.00 -10.28
N ASN A 13 -9.27 -3.02 -9.15
CA ASN A 13 -8.91 -1.82 -8.39
C ASN A 13 -7.55 -1.23 -8.82
N VAL A 14 -6.61 -2.06 -9.28
CA VAL A 14 -5.26 -1.64 -9.68
C VAL A 14 -4.98 -2.09 -11.11
N ASN A 15 -4.95 -1.14 -12.03
CA ASN A 15 -4.90 -1.37 -13.48
C ASN A 15 -3.61 -2.06 -13.99
N SER A 16 -2.63 -2.33 -13.12
CA SER A 16 -1.33 -2.92 -13.48
C SER A 16 -0.87 -3.93 -12.43
N ARG A 17 -0.44 -5.11 -12.90
CA ARG A 17 0.13 -6.19 -12.06
C ARG A 17 1.40 -5.74 -11.32
N TYR A 18 2.24 -4.93 -11.96
CA TYR A 18 3.45 -4.42 -11.34
C TYR A 18 3.13 -3.43 -10.23
N SER A 19 2.21 -2.51 -10.50
CA SER A 19 1.76 -1.52 -9.51
C SER A 19 1.08 -2.21 -8.33
N LEU A 20 0.30 -3.26 -8.58
CA LEU A 20 -0.29 -4.11 -7.53
C LEU A 20 0.78 -4.75 -6.65
N ALA A 21 1.82 -5.34 -7.23
CA ALA A 21 2.89 -5.96 -6.46
C ALA A 21 3.65 -4.95 -5.59
N VAL A 22 3.95 -3.77 -6.14
CA VAL A 22 4.63 -2.69 -5.41
C VAL A 22 3.75 -2.14 -4.29
N LEU A 23 2.46 -1.89 -4.57
CA LEU A 23 1.50 -1.40 -3.58
C LEU A 23 1.32 -2.40 -2.43
N ALA A 24 1.11 -3.67 -2.76
CA ALA A 24 0.96 -4.73 -1.76
C ALA A 24 2.24 -4.88 -0.91
N SER A 25 3.42 -4.73 -1.51
CA SER A 25 4.69 -4.81 -0.77
C SER A 25 4.89 -3.63 0.18
N LYS A 26 4.65 -2.40 -0.29
CA LYS A 26 4.69 -1.20 0.57
C LYS A 26 3.72 -1.33 1.73
N ARG A 27 2.47 -1.70 1.43
CA ARG A 27 1.43 -1.81 2.45
C ARG A 27 1.71 -2.94 3.45
N ALA A 28 2.25 -4.07 2.98
CA ALA A 28 2.67 -5.15 3.86
C ALA A 28 3.72 -4.69 4.88
N HIS A 29 4.69 -3.87 4.46
CA HIS A 29 5.70 -3.33 5.36
C HIS A 29 5.13 -2.34 6.38
N GLU A 30 4.15 -1.52 6.01
CA GLU A 30 3.45 -0.64 6.96
C GLU A 30 2.73 -1.46 8.04
N ILE A 31 2.03 -2.52 7.64
CA ILE A 31 1.36 -3.45 8.57
C ILE A 31 2.40 -4.12 9.50
N GLU A 32 3.56 -4.50 8.97
CA GLU A 32 4.65 -5.08 9.76
C GLU A 32 5.30 -4.07 10.71
N ALA A 33 5.35 -2.80 10.33
CA ALA A 33 5.82 -1.70 11.17
C ALA A 33 4.84 -1.35 12.30
N GLY A 34 3.66 -1.96 12.33
CA GLY A 34 2.62 -1.73 13.34
C GLY A 34 1.64 -0.62 12.98
N ASP A 35 1.56 -0.25 11.70
CA ASP A 35 0.59 0.73 11.21
C ASP A 35 -0.86 0.24 11.40
N MET A 36 -1.81 1.18 11.35
CA MET A 36 -3.22 0.85 11.54
C MET A 36 -3.75 -0.03 10.41
N LYS A 37 -4.31 -1.17 10.81
CA LYS A 37 -5.06 -2.09 9.96
C LYS A 37 -6.34 -1.43 9.45
N MET A 38 -6.57 -1.45 8.15
CA MET A 38 -7.74 -0.82 7.52
C MET A 38 -8.97 -1.74 7.49
N LEU A 39 -8.80 -3.02 7.81
CA LEU A 39 -9.87 -4.00 7.92
C LEU A 39 -10.00 -4.52 9.35
N SER A 40 -11.24 -4.80 9.76
CA SER A 40 -11.54 -5.38 11.07
C SER A 40 -11.09 -6.84 11.18
N GLU A 41 -11.14 -7.59 10.07
CA GLU A 41 -10.80 -9.00 10.01
C GLU A 41 -10.02 -9.29 8.73
N TYR A 42 -9.06 -10.22 8.84
CA TYR A 42 -8.23 -10.69 7.74
C TYR A 42 -8.29 -12.21 7.64
N GLN A 43 -8.45 -12.71 6.43
CA GLN A 43 -8.35 -14.14 6.11
C GLN A 43 -6.90 -14.60 6.13
N SER A 44 -5.99 -13.74 5.69
CA SER A 44 -4.58 -14.07 5.58
C SER A 44 -3.82 -13.70 6.86
N PRO A 45 -3.05 -14.62 7.46
CA PRO A 45 -2.19 -14.30 8.61
C PRO A 45 -0.91 -13.55 8.21
N LYS A 46 -0.60 -13.47 6.91
CA LYS A 46 0.61 -12.82 6.38
C LYS A 46 0.32 -11.37 6.01
N SER A 47 1.27 -10.48 6.28
CA SER A 47 1.27 -9.06 5.90
C SER A 47 0.91 -8.81 4.44
N VAL A 48 1.50 -9.57 3.51
CA VAL A 48 1.20 -9.47 2.07
C VAL A 48 -0.26 -9.83 1.74
N GLY A 49 -0.79 -10.87 2.38
CA GLY A 49 -2.19 -11.25 2.18
C GLY A 49 -3.14 -10.20 2.77
N MET A 50 -2.83 -9.70 3.97
CA MET A 50 -3.56 -8.60 4.59
C MET A 50 -3.60 -7.36 3.70
N ALA A 51 -2.46 -6.98 3.11
CA ALA A 51 -2.38 -5.87 2.17
C ALA A 51 -3.24 -6.10 0.92
N MET A 52 -3.23 -7.31 0.35
CA MET A 52 -4.10 -7.64 -0.78
C MET A 52 -5.59 -7.57 -0.42
N GLU A 53 -5.97 -7.97 0.79
CA GLU A 53 -7.36 -7.85 1.26
C GLU A 53 -7.79 -6.38 1.35
N GLU A 54 -6.94 -5.49 1.85
CA GLU A 54 -7.22 -4.04 1.91
C GLU A 54 -7.33 -3.41 0.51
N ILE A 55 -6.46 -3.82 -0.42
CA ILE A 55 -6.50 -3.37 -1.82
C ILE A 55 -7.78 -3.84 -2.50
N ALA A 56 -8.22 -5.09 -2.25
CA ALA A 56 -9.46 -5.60 -2.83
C ALA A 56 -10.71 -4.95 -2.23
N ALA A 57 -10.66 -4.55 -0.96
CA ALA A 57 -11.74 -3.80 -0.31
C ALA A 57 -11.81 -2.33 -0.77
N GLY A 58 -10.79 -1.84 -1.51
CA GLY A 58 -10.72 -0.46 -1.99
C GLY A 58 -10.27 0.53 -0.91
N ASN A 59 -9.81 0.05 0.26
CA ASN A 59 -9.28 0.88 1.33
C ASN A 59 -7.87 1.41 1.01
N VAL A 60 -7.14 0.71 0.14
CA VAL A 60 -5.79 1.08 -0.29
C VAL A 60 -5.82 1.25 -1.80
N ILE A 61 -5.58 2.47 -2.26
CA ILE A 61 -5.56 2.84 -3.67
C ILE A 61 -4.21 3.46 -4.03
N ILE A 62 -3.85 3.36 -5.30
CA ILE A 62 -2.73 4.14 -5.83
C ILE A 62 -3.27 5.52 -6.14
N ASP A 63 -2.76 6.53 -5.46
CA ASP A 63 -3.09 7.91 -5.78
C ASP A 63 -2.49 8.26 -7.16
N PRO A 64 -3.33 8.57 -8.18
CA PRO A 64 -2.86 8.83 -9.54
C PRO A 64 -2.14 10.18 -9.66
N ASP A 65 -2.35 11.10 -8.72
CA ASP A 65 -1.69 12.40 -8.64
C ASP A 65 -0.37 12.33 -7.85
N SER A 66 -0.10 11.20 -7.16
CA SER A 66 1.13 10.92 -6.45
C SER A 66 2.33 10.62 -7.38
N LEU A 67 2.35 11.24 -8.56
CA LEU A 67 3.58 11.57 -9.29
C LEU A 67 4.42 12.56 -8.45
N MET A 68 4.80 12.17 -7.23
CA MET A 68 5.93 12.78 -6.57
C MET A 68 7.13 12.43 -7.44
N LEU A 69 7.55 13.37 -8.28
CA LEU A 69 8.90 13.37 -8.81
C LEU A 69 9.85 13.24 -7.60
N GLU A 70 10.97 12.53 -7.74
CA GLU A 70 12.00 12.42 -6.68
C GLU A 70 12.28 13.78 -6.00
N LYS A 71 12.23 14.86 -6.78
CA LYS A 71 12.37 16.24 -6.32
C LYS A 71 11.39 16.70 -5.25
N ASP A 72 10.16 16.20 -5.24
CA ASP A 72 9.13 16.62 -4.27
C ASP A 72 9.19 15.78 -3.00
N ALA A 73 9.60 14.51 -3.08
CA ALA A 73 9.96 13.71 -1.91
C ALA A 73 11.19 14.29 -1.20
N GLU A 74 12.22 14.71 -1.94
CA GLU A 74 13.40 15.39 -1.39
C GLU A 74 13.05 16.72 -0.70
N LYS A 75 12.03 17.46 -1.18
CA LYS A 75 11.57 18.69 -0.52
C LYS A 75 10.82 18.39 0.76
N MET A 76 9.94 17.39 0.78
CA MET A 76 9.22 17.00 1.99
C MET A 76 10.18 16.54 3.09
N ASP A 77 11.20 15.75 2.74
CA ASP A 77 12.24 15.31 3.67
C ASP A 77 13.08 16.49 4.21
N LYS A 78 13.38 17.48 3.34
CA LYS A 78 14.06 18.72 3.74
C LYS A 78 13.19 19.68 4.56
N LEU A 79 11.87 19.72 4.34
CA LEU A 79 10.94 20.49 5.17
C LEU A 79 10.79 19.86 6.55
N ALA A 80 10.66 18.52 6.64
CA ALA A 80 10.57 17.80 7.90
C ALA A 80 11.83 17.97 8.78
N GLN A 81 13.00 18.17 8.18
CA GLN A 81 14.23 18.49 8.91
C GLN A 81 14.30 19.94 9.42
N LYS A 82 13.46 20.85 8.92
CA LYS A 82 13.56 22.29 9.22
C LYS A 82 12.65 22.76 10.36
N ASP A 83 11.59 22.01 10.67
CA ASP A 83 10.68 22.32 11.79
C ASP A 83 11.20 21.85 13.17
N GLY A 84 12.41 21.27 13.20
CA GLY A 84 13.09 20.78 14.41
C GLY A 84 14.25 21.64 14.92
N GLU A 85 14.51 22.82 14.32
CA GLU A 85 15.54 23.78 14.77
C GLU A 85 14.95 25.06 15.37
#